data_AF-A0AA40TH62-F1
#
_entry.id   AF-A0AA40TH62-F1
#
_cell.length_a   1.000
_cell.length_b   1.000
_cell.length_c   1.000
_cell.angle_alpha   90.00
_cell.angle_beta   90.00
_cell.angle_gamma   90.00
#
_symmetry.space_group_name_H-M   'P 1'
#
loop_
_entity.id
_entity.type
_entity.pdbx_description
1 polymer ?
#
loop_
_entity_poly.entity_id
_entity_poly.type
_entity_poly.pdbx_seq_one_letter_code
_entity_poly.pdbx_strand_id
1 'polypeptide(L)'
;VSRLPRTGLKNLAYQRHYIKITRLLDKMNHDYAGRIPIYPEFKQQVIYEALRVCHCIRKEPDEKIRQRMIAEVFVSGMFKRMVSNICSVKLGYQVLLWAIRFSQWRDKALTPRRLAHLTLDS
;
A
#
# COMPACT_ATOMS: atom_id res chain seq x y z
N VAL A 1 -1.02 5.71 -21.58
CA VAL A 1 -1.41 4.71 -20.55
C VAL A 1 -1.71 3.38 -21.25
N SER A 2 -0.92 2.33 -21.01
CA SER A 2 -1.11 1.04 -21.69
C SER A 2 -2.41 0.36 -21.24
N ARG A 3 -3.26 -0.04 -22.19
CA ARG A 3 -4.56 -0.70 -21.94
C ARG A 3 -4.46 -2.20 -21.59
N LEU A 4 -3.24 -2.73 -21.46
CA LEU A 4 -3.03 -4.15 -21.18
C LEU A 4 -3.31 -4.46 -19.70
N PRO A 5 -4.13 -5.48 -19.39
CA PRO A 5 -4.28 -5.97 -18.04
C PRO A 5 -2.92 -6.47 -17.55
N ARG A 6 -2.36 -5.80 -16.53
CA ARG A 6 -1.17 -6.25 -15.83
C ARG A 6 -1.64 -7.22 -14.76
N THR A 7 -1.37 -8.50 -14.96
CA THR A 7 -1.64 -9.57 -13.98
C THR A 7 -0.34 -10.26 -13.58
N GLY A 8 -0.35 -10.93 -12.45
CA GLY A 8 0.78 -11.72 -11.95
C GLY A 8 2.02 -10.88 -11.60
N LEU A 9 3.21 -11.40 -11.92
CA LEU A 9 4.51 -10.81 -11.53
C LEU A 9 4.73 -9.38 -12.03
N LYS A 10 4.19 -9.03 -13.21
CA LYS A 10 4.28 -7.66 -13.74
C LYS A 10 3.46 -6.68 -12.90
N ASN A 11 2.32 -7.12 -12.36
CA ASN A 11 1.54 -6.30 -11.44
C ASN A 11 2.28 -6.15 -10.10
N LEU A 12 2.84 -7.23 -9.55
CA LEU A 12 3.66 -7.18 -8.33
C LEU A 12 4.78 -6.13 -8.42
N ALA A 13 5.59 -6.19 -9.48
CA ALA A 13 6.70 -5.25 -9.68
C ALA A 13 6.20 -3.79 -9.81
N TYR A 14 5.06 -3.60 -10.47
CA TYR A 14 4.42 -2.30 -10.59
C TYR A 14 3.91 -1.80 -9.23
N GLN A 15 3.23 -2.63 -8.44
CA GLN A 15 2.76 -2.24 -7.10
C GLN A 15 3.92 -1.93 -6.15
N ARG A 16 5.04 -2.65 -6.21
CA ARG A 16 6.27 -2.31 -5.46
C ARG A 16 6.73 -0.88 -5.73
N HIS A 17 6.69 -0.46 -6.99
CA HIS A 17 7.02 0.91 -7.37
C HIS A 17 6.08 1.94 -6.72
N TYR A 18 4.75 1.69 -6.75
CA TYR A 18 3.78 2.57 -6.09
C TYR A 18 3.93 2.58 -4.56
N ILE A 19 4.22 1.44 -3.93
CA ILE A 19 4.54 1.39 -2.50
C ILE A 19 5.75 2.27 -2.19
N LYS A 20 6.79 2.26 -3.04
CA LYS A 20 7.95 3.16 -2.90
C LYS A 20 7.55 4.63 -3.04
N ILE A 21 6.65 4.97 -3.98
CA ILE A 21 6.13 6.34 -4.12
C ILE A 21 5.43 6.80 -2.83
N THR A 22 4.59 5.98 -2.21
CA THR A 22 3.92 6.36 -0.94
C THR A 22 4.92 6.69 0.17
N ARG A 23 6.04 5.97 0.23
CA ARG A 23 7.12 6.24 1.19
C ARG A 23 7.82 7.56 0.90
N LEU A 24 8.09 7.83 -0.37
CA LEU A 24 8.76 9.06 -0.78
C LEU A 24 7.89 10.28 -0.49
N LEU A 25 6.59 10.22 -0.82
CA LEU A 25 5.64 11.30 -0.54
C LEU A 25 5.52 11.59 0.96
N ASP A 26 5.40 10.54 1.77
CA ASP A 26 5.34 10.68 3.24
C ASP A 26 6.64 11.28 3.80
N LYS A 27 7.80 10.83 3.32
CA LYS A 27 9.09 11.40 3.68
C LYS A 27 9.19 12.88 3.30
N MET A 28 8.77 13.24 2.09
CA MET A 28 8.77 14.64 1.65
C MET A 28 7.86 15.50 2.55
N ASN A 29 6.65 15.02 2.88
CA ASN A 29 5.76 15.74 3.77
C ASN A 29 6.39 15.97 5.16
N HIS A 30 7.19 15.01 5.65
CA HIS A 30 7.89 15.14 6.91
C HIS A 30 9.10 16.09 6.82
N ASP A 31 9.97 15.91 5.82
CA ASP A 31 11.19 16.70 5.63
C ASP A 31 10.88 18.20 5.45
N TYR A 32 9.74 18.52 4.82
CA TYR A 32 9.32 19.88 4.54
C TYR A 32 8.35 20.48 5.57
N ALA A 33 7.93 19.72 6.58
CA ALA A 33 6.94 20.18 7.57
C ALA A 33 7.37 21.43 8.35
N GLY A 34 8.68 21.62 8.54
CA GLY A 34 9.24 22.82 9.18
C GLY A 34 9.62 23.94 8.21
N ARG A 35 9.48 23.74 6.89
CA ARG A 35 9.90 24.70 5.86
C ARG A 35 8.74 25.37 5.14
N ILE A 36 7.67 24.62 4.89
CA ILE A 36 6.47 25.09 4.20
C ILE A 36 5.22 24.57 4.90
N PRO A 37 4.09 25.30 4.84
CA PRO A 37 2.81 24.77 5.32
C PRO A 37 2.44 23.52 4.52
N ILE A 38 2.27 22.39 5.21
CA ILE A 38 1.84 21.13 4.59
C ILE A 38 0.33 21.16 4.43
N TYR A 39 -0.10 21.54 3.23
CA TYR A 39 -1.50 21.53 2.84
C TYR A 39 -2.11 20.11 2.87
N PRO A 40 -3.41 19.98 3.16
CA PRO A 40 -4.08 18.69 3.25
C PRO A 40 -3.99 17.87 1.95
N GLU A 41 -3.87 18.50 0.79
CA GLU A 41 -3.72 17.90 -0.54
C GLU A 41 -2.48 17.00 -0.61
N PHE A 42 -1.36 17.40 0.00
CA PHE A 42 -0.13 16.58 0.03
C PHE A 42 -0.31 15.31 0.85
N LYS A 43 -1.05 15.40 1.96
CA LYS A 43 -1.40 14.24 2.80
C LYS A 43 -2.41 13.34 2.09
N GLN A 44 -3.39 13.93 1.39
CA GLN A 44 -4.35 13.18 0.57
C GLN A 44 -3.68 12.42 -0.56
N GLN A 45 -2.64 12.98 -1.19
CA GLN A 45 -1.90 12.32 -2.26
C GLN A 45 -1.27 10.99 -1.79
N VAL A 46 -0.68 10.97 -0.59
CA VAL A 46 -0.15 9.73 0.03
C VAL A 46 -1.25 8.67 0.14
N ILE A 47 -2.44 9.08 0.61
CA ILE A 47 -3.58 8.18 0.80
C ILE A 47 -4.12 7.67 -0.55
N TYR A 48 -4.26 8.52 -1.56
CA TYR A 48 -4.78 8.10 -2.86
C TYR A 48 -3.86 7.11 -3.56
N GLU A 49 -2.55 7.32 -3.52
CA GLU A 49 -1.60 6.37 -4.08
C GLU A 49 -1.63 5.03 -3.32
N ALA A 50 -1.75 5.05 -1.99
CA ALA A 50 -1.92 3.83 -1.21
C ALA A 50 -3.25 3.11 -1.52
N LEU A 51 -4.35 3.85 -1.69
CA LEU A 51 -5.65 3.29 -2.07
C LEU A 51 -5.62 2.69 -3.48
N ARG A 52 -4.92 3.30 -4.44
CA ARG A 52 -4.72 2.70 -5.77
C ARG A 52 -4.11 1.31 -5.66
N VAL A 53 -3.07 1.15 -4.83
CA VAL A 53 -2.45 -0.15 -4.55
C VAL A 53 -3.47 -1.13 -3.98
N CYS A 54 -4.28 -0.72 -2.99
CA CYS A 54 -5.35 -1.55 -2.42
C CYS A 54 -6.37 -2.01 -3.47
N HIS A 55 -6.80 -1.09 -4.35
CA HIS A 55 -7.72 -1.41 -5.43
C HIS A 55 -7.11 -2.37 -6.47
N CYS A 56 -5.82 -2.22 -6.79
CA CYS A 56 -5.10 -3.13 -7.68
C CYS A 56 -4.98 -4.53 -7.08
N ILE A 57 -4.64 -4.65 -5.79
CA ILE A 57 -4.52 -5.93 -5.09
C ILE A 57 -5.86 -6.69 -5.09
N ARG A 58 -6.98 -5.99 -4.86
CA ARG A 58 -8.31 -6.60 -4.92
C ARG A 58 -8.65 -7.18 -6.30
N LYS A 59 -8.19 -6.53 -7.37
CA LYS A 59 -8.48 -6.94 -8.75
C LYS A 59 -7.57 -8.06 -9.25
N GLU A 60 -6.52 -8.43 -8.51
CA GLU A 60 -5.60 -9.48 -8.92
C GLU A 60 -6.29 -10.85 -8.89
N PRO A 61 -6.31 -11.60 -10.02
CA PRO A 61 -6.90 -12.93 -10.08
C PRO A 61 -6.02 -14.00 -9.42
N ASP A 62 -4.69 -13.86 -9.45
CA ASP A 62 -3.76 -14.83 -8.86
C ASP A 62 -3.65 -14.65 -7.34
N GLU A 63 -4.14 -15.63 -6.60
CA GLU A 63 -4.11 -15.64 -5.14
C GLU A 63 -2.70 -15.63 -4.55
N LYS A 64 -1.72 -16.33 -5.15
CA LYS A 64 -0.34 -16.35 -4.66
C LYS A 64 0.29 -14.96 -4.75
N ILE A 65 0.07 -14.29 -5.88
CA ILE A 65 0.57 -12.93 -6.12
C ILE A 65 -0.16 -11.92 -5.23
N ARG A 66 -1.47 -12.09 -5.04
CA ARG A 66 -2.25 -11.30 -4.08
C ARG A 66 -1.69 -11.40 -2.66
N GLN A 67 -1.41 -12.61 -2.16
CA GLN A 67 -0.83 -12.79 -0.83
C GLN A 67 0.57 -12.16 -0.72
N ARG A 68 1.40 -12.27 -1.75
CA ARG A 68 2.72 -11.60 -1.81
C ARG A 68 2.58 -10.07 -1.73
N MET A 69 1.66 -9.48 -2.49
CA MET A 69 1.40 -8.04 -2.44
C MET A 69 0.89 -7.60 -1.06
N ILE A 70 -0.02 -8.37 -0.45
CA ILE A 70 -0.52 -8.10 0.90
C ILE A 70 0.64 -8.11 1.90
N ALA A 71 1.52 -9.11 1.83
CA ALA A 71 2.71 -9.20 2.67
C ALA A 71 3.61 -7.95 2.54
N GLU A 72 3.89 -7.53 1.30
CA GLU A 72 4.69 -6.34 1.04
C GLU A 72 4.04 -5.05 1.55
N VAL A 73 2.72 -4.93 1.45
CA VAL A 73 1.97 -3.79 2.01
C VAL A 73 2.16 -3.70 3.52
N PHE A 74 2.07 -4.83 4.24
CA PHE A 74 2.28 -4.88 5.69
C PHE A 74 3.74 -4.61 6.07
N VAL A 75 4.70 -5.33 5.47
CA VAL A 75 6.14 -5.13 5.71
C VAL A 75 6.53 -3.69 5.39
N SER A 76 5.93 -3.10 4.36
CA SER A 76 6.28 -1.75 3.98
C SER A 76 5.82 -0.70 4.97
N GLY A 77 4.87 -1.00 5.86
CA GLY A 77 4.24 -0.04 6.77
C GLY A 77 3.27 0.92 6.08
N MET A 78 2.69 0.55 4.93
CA MET A 78 1.83 1.44 4.16
C MET A 78 0.60 1.91 4.94
N PHE A 79 -0.06 1.02 5.69
CA PHE A 79 -1.19 1.40 6.54
C PHE A 79 -0.81 2.41 7.63
N LYS A 80 0.39 2.29 8.22
CA LYS A 80 0.89 3.27 9.21
C LYS A 80 1.00 4.66 8.57
N ARG A 81 1.53 4.75 7.34
CA ARG A 81 1.61 6.01 6.58
C ARG A 81 0.23 6.56 6.22
N MET A 82 -0.70 5.70 5.84
CA MET A 82 -2.07 6.13 5.55
C MET A 82 -2.70 6.77 6.79
N VAL A 83 -2.55 6.14 7.96
CA VAL A 83 -3.08 6.66 9.23
C VAL A 83 -2.46 7.99 9.63
N SER A 84 -1.14 8.16 9.50
CA SER A 84 -0.46 9.42 9.83
C SER A 84 -0.86 10.59 8.92
N ASN A 85 -1.37 10.31 7.72
CA ASN A 85 -1.78 11.30 6.74
C ASN A 85 -3.30 11.50 6.65
N ILE A 86 -4.10 10.96 7.58
CA ILE A 86 -5.56 11.15 7.58
C ILE A 86 -5.91 12.62 7.81
N CYS A 87 -6.56 13.24 6.82
CA CYS A 87 -7.05 14.62 6.90
C CYS A 87 -8.59 14.73 6.90
N SER A 88 -9.30 13.63 6.72
CA SER A 88 -10.77 13.63 6.62
C SER A 88 -11.36 12.34 7.16
N VAL A 89 -12.54 12.44 7.79
CA VAL A 89 -13.30 11.28 8.30
C VAL A 89 -13.61 10.28 7.19
N LYS A 90 -13.92 10.76 5.98
CA LYS A 90 -14.19 9.89 4.82
C LYS A 90 -12.96 9.04 4.45
N LEU A 91 -11.77 9.66 4.48
CA LEU A 91 -10.52 8.95 4.21
C LEU A 91 -10.21 7.98 5.34
N GLY A 92 -10.37 8.39 6.60
CA GLY A 92 -10.19 7.50 7.75
C GLY A 92 -11.06 6.25 7.68
N TYR A 93 -12.33 6.40 7.29
CA TYR A 93 -13.22 5.26 7.04
C TYR A 93 -12.70 4.33 5.94
N GLN A 94 -12.23 4.88 4.82
CA GLN A 94 -11.65 4.08 3.74
C GLN A 94 -10.39 3.32 4.20
N VAL A 95 -9.48 3.96 4.93
CA VAL A 95 -8.27 3.32 5.46
C VAL A 95 -8.66 2.16 6.39
N LEU A 96 -9.58 2.40 7.32
CA LEU A 96 -10.05 1.37 8.25
C LEU A 96 -10.71 0.19 7.53
N LEU A 97 -11.61 0.47 6.59
CA LEU A 97 -12.28 -0.55 5.78
C LEU A 97 -11.27 -1.43 5.03
N TRP A 98 -10.24 -0.82 4.45
CA TRP A 98 -9.19 -1.56 3.75
C TRP A 98 -8.27 -2.33 4.70
N ALA A 99 -7.95 -1.80 5.87
CA ALA A 99 -7.18 -2.52 6.88
C ALA A 99 -7.92 -3.79 7.34
N ILE A 100 -9.23 -3.69 7.56
CA ILE A 100 -10.08 -4.84 7.92
C ILE A 100 -10.11 -5.87 6.79
N ARG A 101 -10.35 -5.45 5.55
CA ARG A 101 -10.35 -6.34 4.37
C ARG A 101 -9.03 -7.07 4.20
N PHE A 102 -7.91 -6.35 4.31
CA PHE A 102 -6.58 -6.95 4.21
C PHE A 102 -6.31 -7.91 5.35
N SER A 103 -6.79 -7.62 6.56
CA SER A 103 -6.67 -8.55 7.69
C SER A 103 -7.53 -9.81 7.51
N GLN A 104 -8.64 -9.74 6.77
CA GLN A 104 -9.48 -10.90 6.45
C GLN A 104 -8.88 -11.73 5.31
N TRP A 105 -8.33 -11.08 4.28
CA TRP A 105 -7.72 -11.76 3.13
C TRP A 105 -6.32 -12.31 3.42
N ARG A 106 -5.62 -11.74 4.41
CA ARG A 106 -4.33 -12.27 4.83
C ARG A 106 -4.54 -13.65 5.43
N ASP A 107 -3.90 -14.65 4.84
CA ASP A 107 -3.88 -15.99 5.43
C ASP A 107 -3.17 -15.92 6.78
N LYS A 108 -3.93 -16.08 7.87
CA LYS A 108 -3.39 -16.15 9.24
C LYS A 108 -2.49 -17.37 9.43
N ALA A 109 -2.58 -18.35 8.53
CA ALA A 109 -1.74 -19.54 8.46
C ALA A 109 -0.34 -19.28 7.86
N LEU A 110 -0.10 -18.14 7.19
CA LEU A 110 1.23 -17.74 6.73
C LEU A 110 2.02 -17.21 7.92
N THR A 111 2.80 -18.10 8.54
CA THR A 111 3.73 -17.79 9.63
C THR A 111 4.65 -16.62 9.24
N PRO A 112 4.96 -15.68 10.15
CA PRO A 112 5.90 -14.57 9.90
C PRO A 112 7.22 -15.01 9.27
N ARG A 113 7.71 -16.21 9.62
CA ARG A 113 8.92 -16.82 9.04
C ARG A 113 8.81 -17.11 7.54
N ARG A 114 7.66 -17.58 7.04
CA ARG A 114 7.45 -17.86 5.60
C ARG A 114 7.36 -16.60 4.77
N LEU A 115 6.86 -15.50 5.35
CA LEU A 115 6.85 -14.19 4.70
C LEU A 115 8.27 -13.67 4.46
N ALA A 116 9.19 -13.91 5.39
CA ALA A 116 10.61 -13.56 5.24
C ALA A 116 11.30 -14.36 4.11
N HIS A 117 10.99 -15.65 3.97
CA HIS A 117 11.52 -16.45 2.86
C HIS A 117 10.94 -16.05 1.49
N LEU A 118 9.65 -15.73 1.42
CA LEU A 118 9.02 -15.23 0.18
C LEU A 118 9.56 -13.87 -0.29
N THR A 119 10.18 -13.09 0.60
CA THR A 119 10.88 -11.85 0.26
C THR A 119 12.34 -12.04 -0.11
N LEU A 120 12.95 -13.19 0.23
CA LEU A 120 14.36 -13.51 -0.03
C LEU A 120 14.54 -14.32 -1.32
N ASP A 121 13.54 -15.09 -1.75
CA ASP A 121 13.56 -15.84 -3.02
C ASP A 121 13.25 -14.95 -4.26
N SER A 122 13.67 -13.68 -4.23
CA SER A 122 13.49 -12.71 -5.33
C SER A 122 14.81 -12.21 -5.87
#